data_AF-A0A7K2XL31-F1
#
_entry.id   AF-A0A7K2XL31-F1
#
_cell.length_a   1.000
_cell.length_b   1.000
_cell.length_c   1.000
_cell.angle_alpha   90.00
_cell.angle_beta   90.00
_cell.angle_gamma   90.00
#
_symmetry.space_group_name_H-M   'P 1'
#
loop_
_entity.id
_entity.type
_entity.pdbx_description
1 polymer ?
#
loop_
_entity_poly.entity_id
_entity_poly.type
_entity_poly.pdbx_seq_one_letter_code
_entity_poly.pdbx_strand_id
1 'polypeptide(L)'
;LDRSQQAALTAAAEAWADAGSPRVDPDRLASAIGTGIGGVQTLLREDDVLEASGVRRVSPRTVPMLMPNAAAALISIEYGARAGVYTPVSACSSGAEAIALGARLIRAGEADVVIAGGTEA
;
A
#
# COMPACT_ATOMS: atom_id res chain seq x y z
N LEU A 1 -7.10 -3.87 9.16
CA LEU A 1 -6.79 -3.53 7.76
C LEU A 1 -8.07 -3.09 7.09
N ASP A 2 -8.03 -2.03 6.32
CA ASP A 2 -9.11 -1.69 5.40
C ASP A 2 -9.22 -2.74 4.28
N ARG A 3 -10.33 -2.80 3.56
CA ARG A 3 -10.57 -3.81 2.53
C ARG A 3 -9.58 -3.68 1.37
N SER A 4 -9.26 -2.46 0.97
CA SER A 4 -8.25 -2.17 -0.07
C SER A 4 -6.86 -2.68 0.31
N GLN A 5 -6.51 -2.60 1.59
CA GLN A 5 -5.24 -3.09 2.13
C GLN A 5 -5.15 -4.61 2.14
N GLN A 6 -6.26 -5.29 2.48
CA GLN A 6 -6.33 -6.75 2.45
C GLN A 6 -6.14 -7.28 1.01
N ALA A 7 -6.86 -6.69 0.05
CA ALA A 7 -6.72 -7.03 -1.36
C ALA A 7 -5.28 -6.82 -1.86
N ALA A 8 -4.64 -5.72 -1.47
CA ALA A 8 -3.25 -5.45 -1.85
C ALA A 8 -2.27 -6.49 -1.31
N LEU A 9 -2.39 -6.91 -0.04
CA LEU A 9 -1.53 -7.94 0.54
C LEU A 9 -1.70 -9.29 -0.15
N THR A 10 -2.94 -9.68 -0.45
CA THR A 10 -3.21 -10.94 -1.18
C THR A 10 -2.59 -10.90 -2.59
N ALA A 11 -2.83 -9.82 -3.35
CA ALA A 11 -2.27 -9.67 -4.69
C ALA A 11 -0.73 -9.61 -4.68
N ALA A 12 -0.14 -8.96 -3.69
CA ALA A 12 1.31 -8.94 -3.52
C ALA A 12 1.87 -10.34 -3.20
N ALA A 13 1.18 -11.13 -2.39
CA ALA A 13 1.57 -12.51 -2.09
C ALA A 13 1.52 -13.41 -3.31
N GLU A 14 0.48 -13.30 -4.13
CA GLU A 14 0.37 -14.00 -5.41
C GLU A 14 1.51 -13.59 -6.36
N ALA A 15 1.72 -12.28 -6.55
CA ALA A 15 2.78 -11.78 -7.42
C ALA A 15 4.19 -12.18 -6.95
N TRP A 16 4.44 -12.18 -5.64
CA TRP A 16 5.73 -12.60 -5.06
C TRP A 16 5.97 -14.10 -5.21
N ALA A 17 4.92 -14.91 -5.05
CA ALA A 17 4.98 -16.35 -5.29
C ALA A 17 5.23 -16.66 -6.77
N ASP A 18 4.55 -15.98 -7.68
CA ASP A 18 4.73 -16.10 -9.13
C ASP A 18 6.15 -15.71 -9.58
N ALA A 19 6.80 -14.78 -8.87
CA ALA A 19 8.20 -14.43 -9.07
C ALA A 19 9.19 -15.49 -8.52
N GLY A 20 8.70 -16.58 -7.94
CA GLY A 20 9.51 -17.65 -7.35
C GLY A 20 9.98 -17.38 -5.93
N SER A 21 9.31 -16.49 -5.19
CA SER A 21 9.66 -16.11 -3.81
C SER A 21 11.14 -15.70 -3.66
N PRO A 22 11.60 -14.69 -4.43
CA PRO A 22 13.01 -14.34 -4.47
C PRO A 22 13.52 -13.84 -3.12
N ARG A 23 14.80 -14.09 -2.84
CA ARG A 23 15.51 -13.43 -1.76
C ARG A 23 16.13 -12.14 -2.31
N VAL A 24 15.65 -11.01 -1.82
CA VAL A 24 16.07 -9.69 -2.25
C VAL A 24 16.72 -8.98 -1.07
N ASP A 25 17.76 -8.18 -1.34
CA ASP A 25 18.31 -7.25 -0.35
C ASP A 25 17.22 -6.22 0.04
N PRO A 26 16.85 -6.12 1.33
CA PRO A 26 15.89 -5.13 1.82
C PRO A 26 16.16 -3.70 1.34
N ASP A 27 17.43 -3.29 1.28
CA ASP A 27 17.84 -1.93 0.93
C ASP A 27 17.82 -1.70 -0.60
N ARG A 28 17.50 -2.75 -1.38
CA ARG A 28 17.29 -2.72 -2.84
C ARG A 28 15.86 -3.09 -3.24
N LEU A 29 14.98 -3.31 -2.27
CA LEU A 29 13.56 -3.61 -2.47
C LEU A 29 12.70 -2.40 -2.10
N ALA A 30 11.87 -1.95 -3.03
CA ALA A 30 10.88 -0.89 -2.79
C ALA A 30 9.43 -1.40 -2.98
N SER A 31 8.48 -0.61 -2.49
CA SER A 31 7.05 -0.80 -2.76
C SER A 31 6.44 0.48 -3.34
N ALA A 32 5.63 0.33 -4.39
CA ALA A 32 4.93 1.42 -5.04
C ALA A 32 3.50 1.00 -5.36
N ILE A 33 2.54 1.37 -4.50
CA ILE A 33 1.15 0.92 -4.63
C ILE A 33 0.24 2.14 -4.73
N GLY A 34 -0.44 2.30 -5.86
CA GLY A 34 -1.42 3.34 -6.07
C GLY A 34 -2.80 2.97 -5.53
N THR A 35 -3.61 3.98 -5.20
CA THR A 35 -5.03 3.84 -4.87
C THR A 35 -5.77 5.10 -5.33
N GLY A 36 -7.09 5.02 -5.51
CA GLY A 36 -7.91 6.21 -5.77
C GLY A 36 -8.05 7.07 -4.51
N ILE A 37 -8.36 6.43 -3.38
CA ILE A 37 -8.67 7.15 -2.13
C ILE A 37 -8.09 6.50 -0.87
N GLY A 38 -7.80 5.20 -0.87
CA GLY A 38 -7.36 4.47 0.31
C GLY A 38 -8.52 3.94 1.15
N GLY A 39 -8.40 4.01 2.48
CA GLY A 39 -9.32 3.33 3.39
C GLY A 39 -10.60 4.12 3.69
N VAL A 40 -11.37 4.46 2.65
CA VAL A 40 -12.61 5.26 2.78
C VAL A 40 -13.68 4.53 3.60
N GLN A 41 -13.76 3.20 3.51
CA GLN A 41 -14.70 2.41 4.31
C GLN A 41 -14.36 2.50 5.80
N THR A 42 -13.07 2.47 6.15
CA THR A 42 -12.61 2.73 7.52
C THR A 42 -12.98 4.14 7.98
N LEU A 43 -12.77 5.15 7.14
CA LEU A 43 -13.10 6.55 7.49
C LEU A 43 -14.58 6.68 7.86
N LEU A 44 -15.48 6.24 6.98
CA LEU A 44 -16.94 6.35 7.20
C LEU A 44 -17.38 5.58 8.45
N ARG A 45 -16.87 4.36 8.65
CA ARG A 45 -17.22 3.56 9.83
C ARG A 45 -16.74 4.20 11.13
N GLU A 46 -15.55 4.80 11.14
CA GLU A 46 -14.99 5.41 12.35
C GLU A 46 -15.57 6.80 12.63
N ASP A 47 -16.06 7.48 11.60
CA ASP A 47 -16.89 8.69 11.73
C ASP A 47 -18.23 8.37 12.42
N ASP A 48 -18.94 7.32 11.98
CA ASP A 48 -20.17 6.86 12.67
C ASP A 48 -19.91 6.54 14.16
N VAL A 49 -18.77 5.94 14.49
CA VAL A 49 -18.37 5.63 15.87
C VAL A 49 -18.07 6.90 16.66
N LEU A 50 -17.41 7.88 16.04
CA LEU A 50 -17.12 9.17 16.66
C LEU A 50 -18.42 9.90 17.02
N GLU A 51 -19.37 9.96 16.09
CA GLU A 51 -20.66 10.62 16.29
C GLU A 51 -21.51 9.90 17.35
N ALA A 52 -21.64 8.57 17.26
CA ALA A 52 -22.52 7.81 18.13
C ALA A 52 -21.97 7.60 19.54
N SER A 53 -20.65 7.50 19.69
CA SER A 53 -20.02 7.01 20.92
C SER A 53 -18.82 7.83 21.43
N GLY A 54 -18.45 8.90 20.72
CA GLY A 54 -17.40 9.84 21.11
C GLY A 54 -15.97 9.34 20.85
N VAL A 55 -15.02 10.28 20.91
CA VAL A 55 -13.62 10.10 20.49
C VAL A 55 -12.90 8.90 21.14
N ARG A 56 -13.22 8.55 22.39
CA ARG A 56 -12.57 7.43 23.09
C ARG A 56 -12.91 6.06 22.50
N ARG A 57 -13.94 5.99 21.66
CA ARG A 57 -14.39 4.73 21.03
C ARG A 57 -13.84 4.55 19.61
N VAL A 58 -13.28 5.59 19.01
CA VAL A 58 -12.57 5.52 17.73
C VAL A 58 -11.36 4.61 17.87
N SER A 59 -11.14 3.73 16.89
CA SER A 59 -10.02 2.79 16.94
C SER A 59 -8.67 3.51 16.88
N PRO A 60 -7.67 3.11 17.70
CA PRO A 60 -6.30 3.58 17.52
C PRO A 60 -5.70 3.18 16.16
N ARG A 61 -6.32 2.20 15.47
CA ARG A 61 -5.91 1.74 14.15
C ARG A 61 -6.56 2.53 13.01
N THR A 62 -7.44 3.50 13.31
CA THR A 62 -8.15 4.29 12.30
C THR A 62 -7.19 4.98 11.34
N VAL A 63 -6.17 5.67 11.86
CA VAL A 63 -5.15 6.34 11.05
C VAL A 63 -4.42 5.37 10.09
N PRO A 64 -3.76 4.30 10.56
CA PRO A 64 -3.08 3.38 9.63
C PRO A 64 -4.04 2.59 8.73
N MET A 65 -5.33 2.49 9.05
CA MET A 65 -6.32 1.85 8.19
C MET A 65 -6.89 2.79 7.12
N LEU A 66 -7.03 4.10 7.39
CA LEU A 66 -7.58 5.05 6.43
C LEU A 66 -6.54 5.62 5.46
N MET A 67 -5.28 5.75 5.92
CA MET A 67 -4.23 6.44 5.17
C MET A 67 -4.04 5.84 3.76
N PRO A 68 -4.03 6.67 2.69
CA PRO A 68 -3.88 6.16 1.32
C PRO A 68 -2.63 5.32 1.09
N ASN A 69 -1.54 5.66 1.79
CA ASN A 69 -0.26 4.96 1.65
C ASN A 69 -0.16 3.64 2.42
N ALA A 70 -1.19 3.26 3.17
CA ALA A 70 -1.11 2.11 4.05
C ALA A 70 -1.00 0.77 3.32
N ALA A 71 -1.56 0.63 2.11
CA ALA A 71 -1.38 -0.59 1.31
C ALA A 71 0.11 -0.79 0.94
N ALA A 72 0.78 0.27 0.45
CA ALA A 72 2.21 0.23 0.17
C ALA A 72 3.03 -0.04 1.45
N ALA A 73 2.68 0.63 2.56
CA ALA A 73 3.38 0.44 3.83
C ALA A 73 3.26 -1.00 4.37
N LEU A 74 2.09 -1.61 4.28
CA LEU A 74 1.88 -3.00 4.73
C LEU A 74 2.67 -3.99 3.88
N ILE A 75 2.70 -3.80 2.55
CA ILE A 75 3.54 -4.59 1.65
C ILE A 75 5.03 -4.40 2.00
N SER A 76 5.47 -3.17 2.25
CA SER A 76 6.85 -2.92 2.69
C SER A 76 7.19 -3.63 4.01
N ILE A 77 6.28 -3.63 4.98
CA ILE A 77 6.46 -4.35 6.25
C ILE A 77 6.54 -5.86 6.01
N GLU A 78 5.65 -6.41 5.20
CA GLU A 78 5.56 -7.86 4.93
C GLU A 78 6.82 -8.38 4.22
N TYR A 79 7.31 -7.66 3.21
CA TYR A 79 8.47 -8.09 2.40
C TYR A 79 9.80 -7.48 2.84
N GLY A 80 9.80 -6.63 3.87
CA GLY A 80 11.00 -5.95 4.36
C GLY A 80 11.57 -4.93 3.36
N ALA A 81 10.74 -4.27 2.55
CA ALA A 81 11.18 -3.29 1.56
C ALA A 81 11.66 -2.00 2.23
N ARG A 82 12.94 -1.62 2.05
CA ARG A 82 13.56 -0.43 2.67
C ARG A 82 14.09 0.60 1.67
N ALA A 83 14.15 0.26 0.38
CA ALA A 83 14.57 1.20 -0.66
C ALA A 83 13.53 2.30 -0.96
N GLY A 84 12.32 2.19 -0.39
CA GLY A 84 11.30 3.23 -0.43
C GLY A 84 9.88 2.68 -0.44
N VAL A 85 8.94 3.51 0.04
CA VAL A 85 7.51 3.19 0.13
C VAL A 85 6.74 4.34 -0.48
N TYR A 86 6.10 4.09 -1.62
CA TYR A 86 5.45 5.13 -2.41
C TYR A 86 3.99 4.80 -2.70
N THR A 87 3.17 5.84 -2.74
CA THR A 87 1.74 5.74 -3.07
C THR A 87 1.35 6.92 -3.94
N PRO A 88 1.56 6.84 -5.26
CA PRO A 88 1.04 7.85 -6.17
C PRO A 88 -0.48 7.78 -6.23
N VAL A 89 -1.12 8.95 -6.29
CA VAL A 89 -2.57 9.10 -6.34
C VAL A 89 -2.93 10.02 -7.49
N SER A 90 -3.43 9.43 -8.57
CA SER A 90 -3.93 10.12 -9.78
C SER A 90 -5.24 9.50 -10.26
N ALA A 91 -6.11 9.13 -9.32
CA ALA A 91 -7.40 8.49 -9.57
C ALA A 91 -7.26 7.21 -10.43
N CYS A 92 -7.91 7.15 -11.59
CA CYS A 92 -7.93 5.97 -12.45
C CYS A 92 -6.54 5.52 -12.93
N SER A 93 -5.56 6.44 -12.98
CA SER A 93 -4.19 6.13 -13.40
C SER A 93 -3.26 5.77 -12.25
N SER A 94 -3.69 5.81 -10.98
CA SER A 94 -2.80 5.60 -9.82
C SER A 94 -1.99 4.31 -9.91
N GLY A 95 -2.60 3.19 -10.31
CA GLY A 95 -1.90 1.91 -10.46
C GLY A 95 -0.84 1.92 -11.57
N ALA A 96 -1.17 2.52 -12.72
CA ALA A 96 -0.22 2.66 -13.83
C ALA A 96 0.93 3.61 -13.47
N GLU A 97 0.63 4.69 -12.74
CA GLU A 97 1.64 5.62 -12.25
C GLU A 97 2.57 4.94 -11.24
N ALA A 98 2.06 4.08 -10.37
CA ALA A 98 2.86 3.32 -9.42
C ALA A 98 3.83 2.36 -10.13
N ILE A 99 3.39 1.69 -11.19
CA ILE A 99 4.26 0.86 -12.04
C ILE A 99 5.32 1.74 -12.74
N ALA A 100 4.92 2.89 -13.29
CA ALA A 100 5.84 3.82 -13.93
C ALA A 100 6.89 4.35 -12.94
N LEU A 101 6.50 4.63 -11.70
CA LEU A 101 7.38 5.03 -10.61
C LEU A 101 8.35 3.90 -10.26
N GLY A 102 7.88 2.67 -10.09
CA GLY A 102 8.76 1.52 -9.84
C GLY A 102 9.82 1.35 -10.93
N ALA A 103 9.42 1.48 -12.20
CA ALA A 103 10.36 1.44 -13.31
C ALA A 103 11.36 2.62 -13.31
N ARG A 104 10.97 3.80 -12.79
CA ARG A 104 11.87 4.94 -12.63
C ARG A 104 12.89 4.69 -11.51
N LEU A 105 12.47 4.16 -10.37
CA LEU A 105 13.36 3.82 -9.24
C LEU A 105 14.44 2.83 -9.69
N ILE A 106 14.06 1.81 -10.46
CA ILE A 106 15.02 0.84 -11.02
C ILE A 106 16.00 1.52 -11.98
N ARG A 107 15.51 2.34 -12.92
CA ARG A 107 16.38 3.06 -13.87
C ARG A 107 17.30 4.08 -13.20
N ALA A 108 16.88 4.67 -12.10
CA ALA A 108 17.69 5.60 -11.31
C ALA A 108 18.74 4.90 -10.45
N GLY A 109 18.68 3.56 -10.33
CA GLY A 109 19.56 2.77 -9.47
C GLY A 109 19.18 2.82 -7.99
N GLU A 110 17.98 3.33 -7.66
CA GLU A 110 17.49 3.45 -6.28
C GLU A 110 16.97 2.12 -5.72
N ALA A 111 16.48 1.22 -6.59
CA ALA A 111 16.05 -0.13 -6.24
C ALA A 111 16.41 -1.13 -7.34
N ASP A 112 16.53 -2.41 -7.01
CA ASP A 112 16.69 -3.50 -8.00
C ASP A 112 15.39 -4.28 -8.21
N VAL A 113 14.52 -4.28 -7.21
CA VAL A 113 13.20 -4.91 -7.26
C VAL A 113 12.17 -3.94 -6.67
N VAL A 114 11.00 -3.84 -7.30
CA VAL A 114 9.89 -3.04 -6.81
C VAL A 114 8.61 -3.86 -6.88
N ILE A 115 7.91 -3.99 -5.75
CA ILE A 115 6.52 -4.49 -5.73
C ILE A 115 5.64 -3.32 -6.12
N ALA A 116 5.12 -3.32 -7.35
CA ALA A 116 4.37 -2.19 -7.91
C ALA A 116 2.98 -2.58 -8.42
N GLY A 117 2.00 -1.70 -8.26
CA GLY A 117 0.62 -1.94 -8.72
C GLY A 117 -0.39 -0.96 -8.14
N GLY A 118 -1.63 -1.39 -7.99
CA GLY A 118 -2.67 -0.59 -7.34
C GLY A 118 -3.77 -1.42 -6.71
N THR A 119 -4.57 -0.79 -5.84
CA THR A 119 -5.68 -1.43 -5.12
C THR A 119 -6.87 -0.49 -4.94
N GLU A 120 -8.07 -1.07 -4.91
CA GLU A 120 -9.36 -0.43 -4.58
C GLU A 120 -10.37 -1.48 -4.07
N ALA A 121 -11.39 -1.11 -3.27
CA ALA A 121 -12.36 -2.08 -2.72
C ALA A 121 -13.69 -1.53 -2.14
#